data_AF-A0ABC9TSI4-F1
#
_entry.id   AF-A0ABC9TSI4-F1
#
_cell.length_a   1.000
_cell.length_b   1.000
_cell.length_c   1.000
_cell.angle_alpha   90.00
_cell.angle_beta   90.00
_cell.angle_gamma   90.00
#
_symmetry.space_group_name_H-M   'P 1'
#
loop_
_entity.id
_entity.type
_entity.pdbx_description
1 polymer ?
#
loop_
_entity_poly.entity_id
_entity_poly.type
_entity_poly.pdbx_seq_one_letter_code
_entity_poly.pdbx_strand_id
1 'polypeptide(L)'
;MKEVKNLEQKNIRKIMQLVLLGIGCSILLPFLLPFALGIAVNVISLGIPFFVVLCALKNPWALGVLKNMRKHLVTMLGGTIPEAFQEEDTKAAKTESAPLDTEAVSEAMEDSVEDADTQTIIAWYGRIGKERLNQIVTNLNAKGIYECWLRRDGICNIRTPKGYRRVGCLPEYPGEKAEDICRFLTREGGLQASVKGRYVYLSWNG
;
A
#
# COMPACT_ATOMS: atom_id res chain seq x y z
N MET A 1 74.81 31.82 -8.66
CA MET A 1 73.84 32.55 -9.52
C MET A 1 73.13 31.67 -10.57
N LYS A 2 73.80 30.66 -11.20
CA LYS A 2 73.16 29.75 -12.17
C LYS A 2 72.06 28.83 -11.57
N GLU A 3 72.30 28.28 -10.39
CA GLU A 3 71.36 27.39 -9.67
C GLU A 3 70.01 28.09 -9.38
N VAL A 4 70.06 29.33 -8.89
CA VAL A 4 68.85 30.13 -8.58
C VAL A 4 68.01 30.37 -9.83
N LYS A 5 68.65 30.72 -10.96
CA LYS A 5 67.96 30.92 -12.25
C LYS A 5 67.32 29.62 -12.78
N ASN A 6 67.92 28.45 -12.52
CA ASN A 6 67.37 27.16 -12.94
C ASN A 6 66.12 26.77 -12.13
N LEU A 7 66.14 27.02 -10.81
CA LEU A 7 65.01 26.83 -9.90
C LEU A 7 63.82 27.73 -10.28
N GLU A 8 64.08 29.01 -10.56
CA GLU A 8 63.06 29.94 -11.03
C GLU A 8 62.44 29.48 -12.35
N GLN A 9 63.26 29.06 -13.33
CA GLN A 9 62.77 28.58 -14.62
C GLN A 9 62.00 27.25 -14.51
N LYS A 10 62.29 26.41 -13.51
CA LYS A 10 61.50 25.20 -13.21
C LYS A 10 60.16 25.55 -12.56
N ASN A 11 60.13 26.51 -11.64
CA ASN A 11 58.89 26.97 -11.03
C ASN A 11 57.97 27.66 -12.04
N ILE A 12 58.52 28.49 -12.93
CA ILE A 12 57.76 29.12 -14.02
C ILE A 12 57.15 28.07 -14.95
N ARG A 13 57.89 27.01 -15.31
CA ARG A 13 57.36 25.91 -16.12
C ARG A 13 56.23 25.15 -15.42
N LYS A 14 56.33 24.90 -14.11
CA LYS A 14 55.26 24.27 -13.32
C LYS A 14 54.01 25.14 -13.25
N ILE A 15 54.17 26.45 -13.05
CA ILE A 15 53.06 27.41 -13.05
C ILE A 15 52.40 27.44 -14.43
N MET A 16 53.19 27.48 -15.52
CA MET A 16 52.66 27.44 -16.88
C MET A 16 51.87 26.15 -17.17
N GLN A 17 52.34 24.99 -16.68
CA GLN A 17 51.60 23.73 -16.79
C GLN A 17 50.30 23.75 -15.99
N LEU A 18 50.28 24.32 -14.79
CA LEU A 18 49.05 24.49 -13.99
C LEU A 18 48.05 25.42 -14.67
N VAL A 19 48.51 26.50 -15.30
CA VAL A 19 47.65 27.43 -16.04
C VAL A 19 47.06 26.75 -17.27
N LEU A 20 47.86 26.02 -18.06
CA LEU A 20 47.36 25.27 -19.21
C LEU A 20 46.37 24.18 -18.81
N LEU A 21 46.63 23.46 -17.72
CA LEU A 21 45.69 22.48 -17.17
C LEU A 21 44.40 23.14 -16.70
N GLY A 22 44.50 24.28 -16.01
CA GLY A 22 43.35 25.06 -15.55
C GLY A 22 42.48 25.56 -16.72
N ILE A 23 43.08 26.06 -17.79
CA ILE A 23 42.35 26.51 -18.99
C ILE A 23 41.69 25.30 -19.69
N GLY A 24 42.42 24.20 -19.85
CA GLY A 24 41.87 22.96 -20.42
C GLY A 24 40.68 22.44 -19.62
N CYS A 25 40.80 22.38 -18.29
CA CYS A 25 39.70 22.02 -17.40
C CYS A 25 38.54 23.02 -17.49
N SER A 26 38.79 24.32 -17.58
CA SER A 26 37.75 25.36 -17.69
C SER A 26 36.96 25.26 -18.99
N ILE A 27 37.58 24.81 -20.08
CA ILE A 27 36.91 24.56 -21.36
C ILE A 27 36.11 23.26 -21.31
N LEU A 28 36.60 22.22 -20.62
CA LEU A 28 35.93 20.92 -20.50
C LEU A 28 34.78 20.92 -19.48
N LEU A 29 34.87 21.73 -18.43
CA LEU A 29 33.86 21.85 -17.36
C LEU A 29 32.45 22.15 -17.88
N PRO A 30 32.23 23.15 -18.76
CA PRO A 30 30.90 23.44 -19.29
C PRO A 30 30.35 22.32 -20.18
N PHE A 31 31.19 21.45 -20.75
CA PHE A 31 30.74 20.27 -21.48
C PHE A 31 30.38 19.11 -20.55
N LEU A 32 31.11 18.93 -19.43
CA LEU A 32 30.83 17.91 -18.43
C LEU A 32 29.62 18.24 -17.55
N LEU A 33 29.37 19.52 -17.31
CA LEU A 33 28.26 20.01 -16.49
C LEU A 33 26.88 19.48 -16.92
N PRO A 34 26.46 19.53 -18.20
CA PRO A 34 25.16 19.00 -18.62
C PRO A 34 25.06 17.49 -18.46
N PHE A 35 26.15 16.73 -18.58
CA PHE A 35 26.15 15.29 -18.32
C PHE A 35 26.00 15.01 -16.81
N ALA A 36 26.76 15.70 -15.96
CA ALA A 36 26.64 15.56 -14.51
C ALA A 36 25.24 15.96 -14.02
N LEU A 37 24.70 17.05 -14.55
CA LEU A 37 23.35 17.52 -14.25
C LEU A 37 22.30 16.53 -14.76
N GLY A 38 22.46 15.99 -15.97
CA GLY A 38 21.57 14.98 -16.53
C GLY A 38 21.57 13.68 -15.72
N ILE A 39 22.74 13.21 -15.29
CA ILE A 39 22.85 12.05 -14.39
C ILE A 39 22.18 12.34 -13.05
N ALA A 40 22.45 13.50 -12.44
CA ALA A 40 21.85 13.87 -11.16
C ALA A 40 20.33 13.96 -11.26
N VAL A 41 19.79 14.62 -12.28
CA VAL A 41 18.34 14.73 -12.53
C VAL A 41 17.73 13.37 -12.78
N ASN A 42 18.38 12.50 -13.56
CA ASN A 42 17.89 11.14 -13.80
C ASN A 42 17.89 10.29 -12.52
N VAL A 43 18.95 10.37 -11.71
CA VAL A 43 19.04 9.64 -10.43
C VAL A 43 17.97 10.14 -9.46
N ILE A 44 17.74 11.45 -9.38
CA ILE A 44 16.67 12.03 -8.56
C ILE A 44 15.29 11.64 -9.12
N SER A 45 15.10 11.71 -10.44
CA SER A 45 13.85 11.38 -11.11
C SER A 45 13.49 9.89 -11.01
N LEU A 46 14.47 9.00 -10.91
CA LEU A 46 14.26 7.57 -10.63
C LEU A 46 14.17 7.29 -9.13
N GLY A 47 14.90 8.05 -8.32
CA GLY A 47 14.93 7.93 -6.87
C GLY A 47 13.58 8.30 -6.24
N ILE A 48 12.92 9.35 -6.72
CA ILE A 48 11.60 9.78 -6.22
C ILE A 48 10.53 8.68 -6.37
N PRO A 49 10.25 8.12 -7.56
CA PRO A 49 9.26 7.06 -7.70
C PRO A 49 9.64 5.80 -6.93
N PHE A 50 10.94 5.44 -6.88
CA PHE A 50 11.40 4.29 -6.11
C PHE A 50 11.21 4.51 -4.60
N PHE A 51 11.49 5.72 -4.10
CA PHE A 51 11.28 6.11 -2.72
C PHE A 51 9.80 6.13 -2.34
N VAL A 52 8.92 6.65 -3.21
CA VAL A 52 7.47 6.61 -3.01
C VAL A 52 6.96 5.17 -2.93
N VAL A 53 7.44 4.28 -3.81
CA VAL A 53 7.08 2.86 -3.78
C VAL A 53 7.60 2.19 -2.50
N LEU A 54 8.84 2.45 -2.09
CA LEU A 54 9.40 1.92 -0.84
C LEU A 54 8.65 2.43 0.40
N CYS A 55 8.27 3.71 0.42
CA CYS A 55 7.45 4.29 1.49
C CYS A 55 6.04 3.69 1.53
N ALA A 56 5.43 3.46 0.37
CA ALA A 56 4.12 2.83 0.24
C ALA A 56 4.14 1.36 0.71
N LEU A 57 5.22 0.63 0.43
CA LEU A 57 5.40 -0.75 0.90
C LEU A 57 5.63 -0.83 2.41
N LYS A 58 6.33 0.15 2.99
CA LYS A 58 6.69 0.14 4.41
C LYS A 58 5.59 0.72 5.31
N ASN A 59 4.78 1.65 4.80
CA ASN A 59 3.69 2.28 5.54
C ASN A 59 2.39 2.29 4.69
N PRO A 60 1.40 1.44 4.99
CA PRO A 60 0.15 1.35 4.21
C PRO A 60 -0.69 2.64 4.24
N TRP A 61 -0.48 3.53 5.23
CA TRP A 61 -1.17 4.83 5.32
C TRP A 61 -0.68 5.87 4.30
N ALA A 62 0.57 5.76 3.82
CA ALA A 62 1.13 6.69 2.83
C ALA A 62 0.46 6.56 1.45
N LEU A 63 -0.06 5.38 1.13
CA LEU A 63 -0.86 5.10 -0.07
C LEU A 63 -2.20 5.89 -0.06
N GLY A 64 -2.79 6.10 1.12
CA GLY A 64 -4.00 6.91 1.29
C GLY A 64 -3.76 8.38 0.96
N VAL A 65 -2.66 8.95 1.45
CA VAL A 65 -2.27 10.34 1.17
C VAL A 65 -1.96 10.56 -0.31
N LEU A 66 -1.24 9.62 -0.95
CA LEU A 66 -0.93 9.70 -2.39
C LEU A 66 -2.18 9.63 -3.27
N LYS A 67 -3.16 8.78 -2.92
CA LYS A 67 -4.46 8.71 -3.60
C LYS A 67 -5.26 10.01 -3.43
N ASN A 68 -5.24 10.61 -2.24
CA ASN A 68 -5.96 11.85 -1.96
C ASN A 68 -5.35 13.06 -2.70
N MET A 69 -4.02 13.16 -2.74
CA MET A 69 -3.32 14.20 -3.51
C MET A 69 -3.55 14.06 -5.02
N ARG A 70 -3.58 12.82 -5.54
CA ARG A 70 -3.88 12.55 -6.95
C ARG A 70 -5.30 13.01 -7.33
N LYS A 71 -6.30 12.77 -6.47
CA LYS A 71 -7.66 13.29 -6.70
C LYS A 71 -7.67 14.80 -6.76
N HIS A 72 -7.04 15.47 -5.79
CA HIS A 72 -7.03 16.94 -5.71
C HIS A 72 -6.33 17.62 -6.92
N LEU A 73 -5.24 17.04 -7.41
CA LEU A 73 -4.55 17.50 -8.63
C LEU A 73 -5.44 17.39 -9.87
N VAL A 74 -6.26 16.35 -9.93
CA VAL A 74 -7.16 16.08 -11.05
C VAL A 74 -8.35 17.04 -11.05
N THR A 75 -8.93 17.31 -9.88
CA THR A 75 -10.01 18.30 -9.75
C THR A 75 -9.53 19.69 -10.17
N MET A 76 -8.28 20.05 -9.85
CA MET A 76 -7.69 21.34 -10.22
C MET A 76 -7.34 21.47 -11.71
N LEU A 77 -7.01 20.39 -12.40
CA LEU A 77 -6.71 20.41 -13.84
C LEU A 77 -7.96 20.33 -14.74
N GLY A 78 -9.17 20.36 -14.17
CA GLY A 78 -10.43 20.32 -14.94
C GLY A 78 -10.68 18.99 -15.66
N GLY A 79 -9.91 17.94 -15.36
CA GLY A 79 -10.12 16.60 -15.88
C GLY A 79 -11.03 15.81 -14.96
N THR A 80 -12.10 15.24 -15.49
CA THR A 80 -12.87 14.19 -14.79
C THR A 80 -12.07 12.88 -14.83
N ILE A 81 -11.54 12.45 -13.68
CA ILE A 81 -11.07 11.06 -13.53
C ILE A 81 -12.28 10.12 -13.45
N PRO A 82 -12.21 8.91 -14.04
CA PRO A 82 -13.24 7.90 -13.85
C PRO A 82 -13.35 7.58 -12.37
N GLU A 83 -14.58 7.73 -11.89
CA GLU A 83 -15.10 7.52 -10.54
C GLU A 83 -14.65 6.18 -9.95
N ALA A 84 -13.46 6.17 -9.37
CA ALA A 84 -12.97 5.08 -8.58
C ALA A 84 -12.25 5.67 -7.37
N PHE A 85 -12.70 5.23 -6.21
CA PHE A 85 -12.19 5.54 -4.88
C PHE A 85 -12.65 6.89 -4.35
N GLN A 86 -13.66 6.90 -3.49
CA GLN A 86 -13.71 7.79 -2.31
C GLN A 86 -14.72 7.19 -1.32
N GLU A 87 -14.23 6.26 -0.49
CA GLU A 87 -14.86 6.01 0.81
C GLU A 87 -14.19 6.96 1.80
N GLU A 88 -15.02 7.75 2.47
CA GLU A 88 -14.70 8.46 3.69
C GLU A 88 -15.58 7.86 4.79
N ASP A 89 -14.97 7.02 5.61
CA ASP A 89 -15.39 6.81 6.98
C ASP A 89 -14.74 7.90 7.84
N THR A 90 -15.47 8.44 8.82
CA THR A 90 -15.08 8.39 10.27
C THR A 90 -15.84 9.44 11.10
N LYS A 91 -16.83 8.95 11.87
CA LYS A 91 -16.88 8.87 13.36
C LYS A 91 -16.80 10.13 14.26
N ALA A 92 -17.55 9.99 15.37
CA ALA A 92 -17.35 10.50 16.76
C ALA A 92 -18.14 11.77 17.12
N ALA A 93 -18.75 11.98 18.30
CA ALA A 93 -18.84 11.29 19.59
C ALA A 93 -20.13 11.77 20.33
N LYS A 94 -20.86 10.90 21.04
CA LYS A 94 -21.06 10.80 22.52
C LYS A 94 -21.62 12.04 23.27
N THR A 95 -22.69 11.83 24.04
CA THR A 95 -23.12 12.42 25.36
C THR A 95 -24.66 12.32 25.44
N GLU A 96 -25.27 11.37 26.16
CA GLU A 96 -25.55 11.32 27.61
C GLU A 96 -27.05 11.53 27.86
N SER A 97 -27.76 10.54 28.41
CA SER A 97 -28.52 10.66 29.67
C SER A 97 -29.44 9.45 29.93
N ALA A 98 -29.15 8.79 31.06
CA ALA A 98 -30.05 8.16 32.04
C ALA A 98 -31.01 7.00 31.65
N PRO A 99 -30.87 5.86 32.34
CA PRO A 99 -31.99 5.03 32.77
C PRO A 99 -32.15 5.12 34.30
N LEU A 100 -33.36 5.41 34.78
CA LEU A 100 -33.68 5.45 36.22
C LEU A 100 -34.58 4.26 36.58
N ASP A 101 -34.03 3.43 37.48
CA ASP A 101 -34.62 2.58 38.53
C ASP A 101 -35.55 1.41 38.11
N THR A 102 -35.39 0.19 38.63
CA THR A 102 -35.33 -0.14 40.05
C THR A 102 -34.78 -1.57 40.26
N GLU A 103 -34.10 -1.75 41.39
CA GLU A 103 -33.30 -2.89 41.84
C GLU A 103 -34.03 -4.24 42.03
N ALA A 104 -33.31 -5.36 41.80
CA ALA A 104 -33.11 -6.45 42.77
C ALA A 104 -32.25 -7.59 42.17
N VAL A 105 -30.97 -7.61 42.55
CA VAL A 105 -30.13 -8.77 42.89
C VAL A 105 -30.58 -10.15 42.38
N SER A 106 -29.83 -10.71 41.42
CA SER A 106 -29.25 -12.05 41.54
C SER A 106 -28.24 -12.31 40.42
N GLU A 107 -27.03 -12.66 40.84
CA GLU A 107 -25.90 -13.04 40.01
C GLU A 107 -26.24 -14.16 39.01
N ALA A 108 -25.94 -13.92 37.73
CA ALA A 108 -25.67 -14.97 36.76
C ALA A 108 -24.69 -14.42 35.71
N MET A 109 -23.45 -14.87 35.87
CA MET A 109 -22.35 -14.74 34.95
C MET A 109 -22.65 -15.53 33.67
N GLU A 110 -22.85 -14.83 32.55
CA GLU A 110 -22.83 -15.40 31.18
C GLU A 110 -22.04 -14.42 30.31
N ASP A 111 -20.74 -14.65 30.14
CA ASP A 111 -20.14 -15.50 29.11
C ASP A 111 -20.03 -14.78 27.76
N SER A 112 -18.79 -14.45 27.40
CA SER A 112 -18.34 -14.69 26.03
C SER A 112 -16.84 -14.91 26.10
N VAL A 113 -16.48 -16.15 26.43
CA VAL A 113 -15.19 -16.74 26.06
C VAL A 113 -14.91 -16.36 24.61
N GLU A 114 -13.96 -15.45 24.38
CA GLU A 114 -13.39 -15.26 23.05
C GLU A 114 -12.63 -16.55 22.72
N ASP A 115 -13.34 -17.47 22.06
CA ASP A 115 -12.85 -18.77 21.68
C ASP A 115 -11.48 -18.63 21.00
N ALA A 116 -10.52 -19.49 21.37
CA ALA A 116 -9.17 -19.54 20.78
C ALA A 116 -9.22 -19.62 19.23
N ASP A 117 -10.34 -20.11 18.73
CA ASP A 117 -10.69 -20.24 17.32
C ASP A 117 -10.89 -18.89 16.63
N THR A 118 -11.55 -17.95 17.30
CA THR A 118 -11.72 -16.57 16.87
C THR A 118 -10.39 -15.83 16.82
N GLN A 119 -9.52 -16.05 17.81
CA GLN A 119 -8.17 -15.46 17.84
C GLN A 119 -7.32 -15.93 16.66
N THR A 120 -7.45 -17.20 16.27
CA THR A 120 -6.74 -17.75 15.10
C THR A 120 -7.17 -17.04 13.81
N ILE A 121 -8.47 -16.78 13.64
CA ILE A 121 -9.00 -16.06 12.47
C ILE A 121 -8.53 -14.60 12.46
N ILE A 122 -8.61 -13.92 13.61
CA ILE A 122 -8.16 -12.53 13.77
C ILE A 122 -6.66 -12.41 13.44
N ALA A 123 -5.84 -13.30 14.01
CA ALA A 123 -4.39 -13.32 13.78
C ALA A 123 -4.04 -13.60 12.31
N TRP A 124 -4.70 -14.59 11.69
CA TRP A 124 -4.52 -14.88 10.27
C TRP A 124 -4.93 -13.68 9.39
N TYR A 125 -6.08 -13.08 9.66
CA TYR A 125 -6.61 -11.98 8.88
C TYR A 125 -5.71 -10.75 8.97
N GLY A 126 -5.26 -10.40 10.19
CA GLY A 126 -4.34 -9.29 10.42
C GLY A 126 -2.96 -9.50 9.79
N ARG A 127 -2.45 -10.74 9.76
CA ARG A 127 -1.13 -11.05 9.21
C ARG A 127 -1.09 -11.13 7.69
N ILE A 128 -2.04 -11.83 7.07
CA ILE A 128 -2.01 -12.10 5.62
C ILE A 128 -3.38 -12.10 4.96
N GLY A 129 -4.45 -12.48 5.69
CA GLY A 129 -5.78 -12.64 5.12
C GLY A 129 -6.33 -11.34 4.53
N LYS A 130 -6.24 -10.22 5.26
CA LYS A 130 -6.76 -8.90 4.84
C LYS A 130 -6.09 -8.40 3.55
N GLU A 131 -4.76 -8.41 3.52
CA GLU A 131 -4.00 -7.96 2.35
C GLU A 131 -4.31 -8.82 1.12
N ARG A 132 -4.29 -10.15 1.26
CA ARG A 132 -4.56 -11.07 0.15
C ARG A 132 -6.01 -10.99 -0.33
N LEU A 133 -6.97 -10.85 0.58
CA LEU A 133 -8.37 -10.69 0.23
C LEU A 133 -8.60 -9.38 -0.52
N ASN A 134 -8.03 -8.27 -0.04
CA ASN A 134 -8.10 -6.98 -0.71
C ASN A 134 -7.49 -6.98 -2.11
N GLN A 135 -6.36 -7.69 -2.30
CA GLN A 135 -5.77 -7.89 -3.63
C GLN A 135 -6.73 -8.62 -4.57
N ILE A 136 -7.37 -9.69 -4.11
CA ILE A 136 -8.35 -10.46 -4.90
C ILE A 136 -9.55 -9.58 -5.25
N VAL A 137 -10.14 -8.91 -4.26
CA VAL A 137 -11.29 -8.01 -4.42
C VAL A 137 -10.97 -6.89 -5.41
N THR A 138 -9.82 -6.22 -5.28
CA THR A 138 -9.39 -5.15 -6.19
C THR A 138 -9.25 -5.65 -7.63
N ASN A 139 -8.66 -6.83 -7.82
CA ASN A 139 -8.50 -7.45 -9.14
C ASN A 139 -9.83 -7.86 -9.78
N LEU A 140 -10.82 -8.25 -8.98
CA LEU A 140 -12.17 -8.59 -9.43
C LEU A 140 -12.97 -7.32 -9.75
N ASN A 141 -12.86 -6.29 -8.91
CA ASN A 141 -13.48 -4.98 -9.14
C ASN A 141 -13.01 -4.35 -10.46
N ALA A 142 -11.71 -4.44 -10.77
CA ALA A 142 -11.17 -3.97 -12.05
C ALA A 142 -11.79 -4.67 -13.28
N LYS A 143 -12.45 -5.82 -13.08
CA LYS A 143 -13.14 -6.61 -14.11
C LYS A 143 -14.67 -6.49 -14.02
N GLY A 144 -15.20 -5.64 -13.14
CA GLY A 144 -16.63 -5.50 -12.87
C GLY A 144 -17.27 -6.74 -12.23
N ILE A 145 -16.48 -7.51 -11.47
CA ILE A 145 -16.96 -8.71 -10.77
C ILE A 145 -16.95 -8.42 -9.26
N TYR A 146 -18.10 -8.60 -8.62
CA TYR A 146 -18.32 -8.20 -7.22
C TYR A 146 -18.70 -9.37 -6.31
N GLU A 147 -18.49 -10.59 -6.77
CA GLU A 147 -18.76 -11.82 -6.05
C GLU A 147 -17.67 -12.86 -6.27
N CYS A 148 -17.42 -13.70 -5.28
CA CYS A 148 -16.56 -14.86 -5.42
C CYS A 148 -16.91 -15.97 -4.41
N TRP A 149 -16.44 -17.18 -4.71
CA TRP A 149 -16.60 -18.36 -3.87
C TRP A 149 -15.25 -18.81 -3.34
N LEU A 150 -15.16 -18.88 -2.03
CA LEU A 150 -13.99 -19.30 -1.30
C LEU A 150 -14.15 -20.74 -0.83
N ARG A 151 -13.23 -21.60 -1.23
CA ARG A 151 -13.19 -23.01 -0.86
C ARG A 151 -12.48 -23.18 0.49
N ARG A 152 -12.71 -24.32 1.16
CA ARG A 152 -12.09 -24.67 2.45
C ARG A 152 -10.56 -24.55 2.48
N ASP A 153 -9.90 -24.79 1.36
CA ASP A 153 -8.43 -24.69 1.21
C ASP A 153 -7.93 -23.28 0.86
N GLY A 154 -8.81 -22.27 0.87
CA GLY A 154 -8.48 -20.89 0.60
C GLY A 154 -8.49 -20.52 -0.89
N ILE A 155 -8.83 -21.44 -1.80
CA ILE A 155 -8.91 -21.09 -3.23
C ILE A 155 -10.17 -20.28 -3.49
N CYS A 156 -9.97 -19.12 -4.14
CA CYS A 156 -11.04 -18.22 -4.55
C CYS A 156 -11.39 -18.45 -6.03
N ASN A 157 -12.69 -18.64 -6.32
CA ASN A 157 -13.23 -18.90 -7.63
C ASN A 157 -14.33 -17.90 -7.99
N ILE A 158 -14.53 -17.66 -9.28
CA ILE A 158 -15.68 -16.91 -9.81
C ILE A 158 -16.48 -17.80 -10.76
N ARG A 159 -17.76 -17.49 -10.91
CA ARG A 159 -18.61 -18.10 -11.92
C ARG A 159 -18.39 -17.39 -13.25
N THR A 160 -18.19 -18.17 -14.30
CA THR A 160 -18.10 -17.70 -15.68
C THR A 160 -19.08 -18.49 -16.54
N PRO A 161 -19.41 -18.03 -17.77
CA PRO A 161 -20.26 -18.81 -18.68
C PRO A 161 -19.72 -20.22 -18.98
N LYS A 162 -18.39 -20.41 -18.90
CA LYS A 162 -17.71 -21.70 -19.13
C LYS A 162 -17.53 -22.52 -17.85
N GLY A 163 -18.16 -22.14 -16.73
CA GLY A 163 -18.01 -22.78 -15.43
C GLY A 163 -17.19 -21.95 -14.44
N TYR A 164 -16.59 -22.59 -13.44
CA TYR A 164 -15.83 -21.89 -12.41
C TYR A 164 -14.38 -21.65 -12.83
N ARG A 165 -13.86 -20.46 -12.51
CA ARG A 165 -12.46 -20.10 -12.76
C ARG A 165 -11.81 -19.63 -11.47
N ARG A 166 -10.61 -20.15 -11.18
CA ARG A 166 -9.77 -19.68 -10.06
C ARG A 166 -9.26 -18.27 -10.34
N VAL A 167 -9.37 -17.41 -9.34
CA VAL A 167 -8.95 -16.00 -9.40
C VAL A 167 -7.92 -15.63 -8.34
N GLY A 168 -7.79 -16.44 -7.30
CA GLY A 168 -6.85 -16.19 -6.23
C GLY A 168 -6.71 -17.35 -5.26
N CYS A 169 -5.90 -17.12 -4.24
CA CYS A 169 -5.68 -18.06 -3.14
C CYS A 169 -5.42 -17.25 -1.87
N LEU A 170 -6.05 -17.67 -0.80
CA LEU A 170 -5.79 -17.20 0.55
C LEU A 170 -4.88 -18.23 1.23
N PRO A 171 -3.58 -17.91 1.41
CA PRO A 171 -2.66 -18.81 2.10
C PRO A 171 -3.05 -18.95 3.57
N GLU A 172 -2.85 -20.16 4.11
CA GLU A 172 -3.11 -20.48 5.53
C GLU A 172 -4.55 -20.17 5.96
N TYR A 173 -5.48 -20.18 5.01
CA TYR A 173 -6.88 -19.88 5.25
C TYR A 173 -7.50 -20.89 6.24
N PRO A 174 -8.10 -20.44 7.36
CA PRO A 174 -8.65 -21.31 8.39
C PRO A 174 -10.03 -21.91 8.01
N GLY A 175 -10.15 -22.45 6.80
CA GLY A 175 -11.44 -22.78 6.18
C GLY A 175 -12.27 -23.89 6.83
N GLU A 176 -11.73 -24.59 7.84
CA GLU A 176 -12.51 -25.52 8.67
C GLU A 176 -13.61 -24.78 9.47
N LYS A 177 -13.43 -23.47 9.72
CA LYS A 177 -14.33 -22.62 10.51
C LYS A 177 -15.06 -21.62 9.63
N ALA A 178 -15.77 -22.12 8.63
CA ALA A 178 -16.42 -21.28 7.61
C ALA A 178 -17.44 -20.29 8.21
N GLU A 179 -18.17 -20.68 9.25
CA GLU A 179 -19.19 -19.85 9.91
C GLU A 179 -18.57 -18.67 10.66
N ASP A 180 -17.53 -18.93 11.47
CA ASP A 180 -16.81 -17.90 12.22
C ASP A 180 -16.14 -16.90 11.30
N ILE A 181 -15.56 -17.38 10.19
CA ILE A 181 -14.99 -16.51 9.16
C ILE A 181 -16.07 -15.64 8.51
N CYS A 182 -17.24 -16.19 8.19
CA CYS A 182 -18.33 -15.39 7.63
C CYS A 182 -18.79 -14.29 8.59
N ARG A 183 -18.97 -14.64 9.88
CA ARG A 183 -19.34 -13.69 10.91
C ARG A 183 -18.28 -12.60 11.08
N PHE A 184 -17.01 -12.99 11.11
CA PHE A 184 -15.88 -12.07 11.22
C PHE A 184 -15.78 -11.12 10.03
N LEU A 185 -15.80 -11.63 8.79
CA LEU A 185 -15.70 -10.82 7.58
C LEU A 185 -16.88 -9.86 7.42
N THR A 186 -18.09 -10.30 7.79
CA THR A 186 -19.29 -9.44 7.75
C THR A 186 -19.22 -8.34 8.81
N ARG A 187 -18.67 -8.63 10.00
CA ARG A 187 -18.47 -7.63 11.08
C ARG A 187 -17.45 -6.56 10.74
N GLU A 188 -16.40 -6.90 9.99
CA GLU A 188 -15.38 -5.92 9.54
C GLU A 188 -15.96 -4.86 8.57
N GLY A 189 -17.18 -5.06 8.05
CA GLY A 189 -17.93 -4.01 7.33
C GLY A 189 -17.59 -3.81 5.85
N GLY A 190 -16.59 -4.53 5.30
CA GLY A 190 -16.16 -4.37 3.91
C GLY A 190 -16.71 -5.41 2.92
N LEU A 191 -17.25 -6.53 3.40
CA LEU A 191 -17.67 -7.68 2.59
C LEU A 191 -18.89 -8.36 3.23
N GLN A 192 -19.87 -8.74 2.44
CA GLN A 192 -20.90 -9.67 2.89
C GLN A 192 -20.40 -11.10 2.67
N ALA A 193 -20.36 -11.88 3.75
CA ALA A 193 -19.92 -13.27 3.71
C ALA A 193 -21.04 -14.20 4.19
N SER A 194 -21.31 -15.28 3.44
CA SER A 194 -22.30 -16.29 3.82
C SER A 194 -21.81 -17.69 3.47
N VAL A 195 -22.14 -18.67 4.31
CA VAL A 195 -21.83 -20.07 4.03
C VAL A 195 -22.85 -20.61 3.03
N LYS A 196 -22.36 -21.12 1.88
CA LYS A 196 -23.15 -21.80 0.85
C LYS A 196 -22.61 -23.20 0.60
N GLY A 197 -23.10 -24.16 1.38
CA GLY A 197 -22.66 -25.56 1.32
C GLY A 197 -21.19 -25.68 1.74
N ARG A 198 -20.32 -26.15 0.83
CA ARG A 198 -18.87 -26.33 1.09
C ARG A 198 -18.03 -25.08 0.80
N TYR A 199 -18.66 -23.96 0.52
CA TYR A 199 -17.99 -22.72 0.12
C TYR A 199 -18.47 -21.56 0.98
N VAL A 200 -17.58 -20.60 1.20
CA VAL A 200 -17.93 -19.27 1.68
C VAL A 200 -18.17 -18.39 0.46
N TYR A 201 -19.37 -17.86 0.33
CA TYR A 201 -19.73 -16.89 -0.70
C TYR A 201 -19.44 -15.49 -0.17
N LEU A 202 -18.68 -14.72 -0.96
CA LEU A 202 -18.32 -13.34 -0.67
C LEU A 202 -18.94 -12.43 -1.73
N SER A 203 -19.54 -11.33 -1.30
CA SER A 203 -20.02 -10.28 -2.18
C SER A 203 -19.81 -8.90 -1.58
N TRP A 204 -19.52 -7.92 -2.41
CA TRP A 204 -19.25 -6.54 -2.00
C TRP A 204 -19.86 -5.52 -2.98
N ASN A 205 -20.94 -5.93 -3.64
CA ASN A 205 -21.83 -5.02 -4.38
C ASN A 205 -22.89 -4.50 -3.39
N GLY A 206 -22.45 -3.61 -2.49
CA GLY A 206 -23.30 -2.89 -1.54
C GLY A 206 -23.49 -1.46 -2.00
#